data_AF-A0A8J5X6P3-F1
#
_entry.id   AF-A0A8J5X6P3-F1
#
_cell.length_a   1.000
_cell.length_b   1.000
_cell.length_c   1.000
_cell.angle_alpha   90.00
_cell.angle_beta   90.00
_cell.angle_gamma   90.00
#
_symmetry.space_group_name_H-M   'P 1'
#
loop_
_entity.id
_entity.type
_entity.pdbx_description
1 polymer ?
#
loop_
_entity_poly.entity_id
_entity_poly.type
_entity_poly.pdbx_seq_one_letter_code
_entity_poly.pdbx_strand_id
1 'polypeptide(L)'
;MRAGQSRIARLGAAPARALLVLACCAACTSAHAHRPTPLRRYRPFAIAPTPCRRRACGLVARAGEPPAGEPGRAVPRARSAPRRFASALGRASTELLPVWILVAALLALKWPWLFAWFGGGYYTAGLGAMMLSTALTLRAADFADVWRDGKRAIAAGAAMHVLLKPPLALGLARALGLSPPALAGLVLLAAAPGAQSTSVAVLLARGNVALSVCIVTLLNLSAFATTPLFTKALGGGATVCVSAAAMSRTTVQVVLAPIVVGLLVNALFPAVRKRAATVGPRVGSVLATLFAGSGTSLIAPAFATVTPALLVAVGAFHAGGSLLGWLFGRLARLKPDDTRVLAILGGMQSSSLAFLLATRHLPDMMGSVPAAISVSTMLLWGMTLAAAMTQNDRRAAGGERHQPAAPVV
;
A
#
# COMPACT_ATOMS: atom_id res chain seq x y z
N MET A 1 -34.09 22.95 54.73
CA MET A 1 -34.54 21.60 54.30
C MET A 1 -33.45 21.03 53.38
N ARG A 2 -32.36 20.45 53.89
CA ARG A 2 -32.13 19.05 54.34
C ARG A 2 -32.44 17.96 53.29
N ALA A 3 -31.38 17.18 53.01
CA ALA A 3 -31.24 15.87 52.34
C ALA A 3 -31.31 15.85 50.79
N GLY A 4 -30.37 15.26 50.03
CA GLY A 4 -29.41 14.19 50.38
C GLY A 4 -28.07 14.28 49.63
N GLN A 5 -27.00 14.20 50.42
CA GLN A 5 -25.68 13.72 50.03
C GLN A 5 -25.72 12.20 49.84
N SER A 6 -24.98 11.68 48.84
CA SER A 6 -24.02 10.57 48.96
C SER A 6 -23.88 9.76 47.65
N ARG A 7 -22.77 9.99 46.94
CA ARG A 7 -21.87 8.91 46.46
C ARG A 7 -20.55 9.51 45.92
N ILE A 8 -19.51 9.43 46.75
CA ILE A 8 -18.15 8.92 46.44
C ILE A 8 -17.46 9.59 45.23
N ALA A 9 -16.57 10.58 45.35
CA ALA A 9 -15.24 10.60 45.98
C ALA A 9 -14.36 9.36 45.67
N ARG A 10 -13.54 9.42 44.61
CA ARG A 10 -12.15 8.91 44.57
C ARG A 10 -11.45 9.23 43.24
N LEU A 11 -10.19 9.66 43.38
CA LEU A 11 -9.08 9.65 42.41
C LEU A 11 -8.91 10.87 41.50
N GLY A 12 -8.27 11.89 42.09
CA GLY A 12 -7.32 12.73 41.38
C GLY A 12 -6.01 11.98 41.06
N ALA A 13 -5.16 12.69 40.32
CA ALA A 13 -3.77 12.40 39.95
C ALA A 13 -3.53 11.35 38.85
N ALA A 14 -3.61 11.77 37.58
CA ALA A 14 -2.69 11.29 36.53
C ALA A 14 -2.66 12.19 35.27
N PRO A 15 -1.82 13.23 35.24
CA PRO A 15 -1.18 13.64 33.99
C PRO A 15 0.36 13.55 34.02
N ALA A 16 0.94 12.95 35.07
CA ALA A 16 2.41 12.86 35.22
C ALA A 16 3.02 11.57 34.63
N ARG A 17 2.23 10.50 34.42
CA ARG A 17 2.75 9.21 33.90
C ARG A 17 2.89 9.14 32.38
N ALA A 18 2.15 9.96 31.61
CA ALA A 18 2.27 9.98 30.15
C ALA A 18 3.54 10.73 29.68
N LEU A 19 3.98 11.75 30.43
CA LEU A 19 5.24 12.45 30.15
C LEU A 19 6.49 11.69 30.62
N LEU A 20 6.39 10.87 31.68
CA LEU A 20 7.54 10.09 32.17
C LEU A 20 7.95 8.95 31.21
N VAL A 21 7.00 8.38 30.45
CA VAL A 21 7.28 7.32 29.46
C VAL A 21 8.03 7.86 28.24
N LEU A 22 7.79 9.12 27.86
CA LEU A 22 8.53 9.80 26.79
C LEU A 22 9.94 10.21 27.20
N ALA A 23 10.16 10.56 28.48
CA ALA A 23 11.49 10.90 29.00
C ALA A 23 12.37 9.66 29.28
N CYS A 24 11.79 8.53 29.70
CA CYS A 24 12.55 7.31 30.03
C CYS A 24 13.12 6.61 28.77
N CYS A 25 12.49 6.79 27.59
CA CYS A 25 13.03 6.27 26.32
C CYS A 25 14.29 7.01 25.83
N ALA A 26 14.56 8.22 26.33
CA ALA A 26 15.76 8.99 25.97
C ALA A 26 16.98 8.69 26.87
N ALA A 27 16.80 7.94 27.97
CA ALA A 27 17.85 7.68 28.96
C ALA A 27 18.38 6.23 28.98
N CYS A 28 17.75 5.27 28.28
CA CYS A 28 18.28 3.91 28.13
C CYS A 28 19.27 3.75 26.96
N THR A 29 19.71 4.85 26.35
CA THR A 29 20.68 4.92 25.23
C THR A 29 22.14 4.73 25.65
N SER A 30 22.44 4.37 26.91
CA SER A 30 23.83 4.29 27.39
C SER A 30 24.15 3.07 28.27
N ALA A 31 23.80 1.85 27.87
CA ALA A 31 24.47 0.65 28.38
C ALA A 31 24.08 -0.60 27.57
N HIS A 32 24.85 -0.89 26.52
CA HIS A 32 25.38 -2.23 26.22
C HIS A 32 25.98 -2.25 24.82
N ALA A 33 27.28 -1.97 24.77
CA ALA A 33 28.13 -2.38 23.67
C ALA A 33 28.37 -3.89 23.80
N HIS A 34 27.86 -4.70 22.86
CA HIS A 34 28.41 -6.02 22.60
C HIS A 34 28.37 -6.36 21.10
N ARG A 35 29.43 -7.07 20.70
CA ARG A 35 29.99 -7.28 19.36
C ARG A 35 29.02 -7.96 18.36
N PRO A 36 29.20 -7.74 17.05
CA PRO A 36 28.38 -8.37 16.01
C PRO A 36 28.73 -9.86 15.85
N THR A 37 27.73 -10.73 15.97
CA THR A 37 27.78 -12.12 15.48
C THR A 37 27.17 -12.19 14.08
N PRO A 38 27.73 -12.99 13.15
CA PRO A 38 27.27 -13.02 11.77
C PRO A 38 25.90 -13.72 11.65
N LEU A 39 24.96 -13.05 10.98
CA LEU A 39 23.59 -13.51 10.77
C LEU A 39 23.56 -14.74 9.85
N ARG A 40 23.08 -15.85 10.42
CA ARG A 40 22.85 -17.13 9.76
C ARG A 40 21.63 -17.01 8.82
N ARG A 41 21.77 -17.50 7.59
CA ARG A 41 20.74 -17.55 6.54
C ARG A 41 19.40 -18.09 7.07
N TYR A 42 18.33 -17.34 6.86
CA TYR A 42 16.95 -17.74 7.13
C TYR A 42 16.57 -18.91 6.19
N ARG A 43 16.33 -20.11 6.74
CA ARG A 43 15.71 -21.23 6.02
C ARG A 43 14.22 -21.30 6.42
N PRO A 44 13.32 -21.67 5.50
CA PRO A 44 11.90 -21.80 5.80
C PRO A 44 11.66 -22.92 6.81
N PHE A 45 10.72 -22.65 7.72
CA PHE A 45 10.32 -23.47 8.86
C PHE A 45 9.76 -24.83 8.39
N ALA A 46 10.57 -25.88 8.47
CA ALA A 46 10.12 -27.27 8.45
C ALA A 46 9.99 -27.71 9.91
N ILE A 47 8.78 -28.06 10.34
CA ILE A 47 8.54 -28.63 11.67
C ILE A 47 9.10 -30.05 11.65
N ALA A 48 10.32 -30.23 12.16
CA ALA A 48 10.84 -31.52 12.52
C ALA A 48 10.32 -31.89 13.93
N PRO A 49 9.78 -33.10 14.14
CA PRO A 49 9.43 -33.55 15.48
C PRO A 49 10.70 -33.71 16.31
N THR A 50 10.79 -33.02 17.44
CA THR A 50 11.85 -33.21 18.43
C THR A 50 11.61 -34.54 19.16
N PRO A 51 12.65 -35.35 19.41
CA PRO A 51 12.51 -36.60 20.15
C PRO A 51 12.29 -36.27 21.63
N CYS A 52 11.08 -36.53 22.11
CA CYS A 52 10.75 -36.45 23.52
C CYS A 52 11.47 -37.58 24.26
N ARG A 53 12.56 -37.26 24.98
CA ARG A 53 13.15 -38.13 26.00
C ARG A 53 12.15 -38.24 27.15
N ARG A 54 11.36 -39.31 27.18
CA ARG A 54 10.72 -39.82 28.38
C ARG A 54 11.03 -41.31 28.52
N ARG A 55 12.10 -41.60 29.27
CA ARG A 55 12.10 -42.77 30.16
C ARG A 55 10.96 -42.56 31.17
N ALA A 56 10.33 -43.64 31.59
CA ALA A 56 9.10 -43.71 32.40
C ALA A 56 7.79 -43.62 31.60
N CYS A 57 7.42 -44.74 30.97
CA CYS A 57 6.06 -45.29 30.95
C CYS A 57 6.09 -46.68 30.29
N GLY A 58 6.83 -47.60 30.91
CA GLY A 58 6.75 -49.03 30.63
C GLY A 58 6.17 -49.69 31.87
N LEU A 59 4.84 -49.70 31.98
CA LEU A 59 4.03 -50.47 32.93
C LEU A 59 2.59 -49.94 32.81
N VAL A 60 1.87 -50.45 31.81
CA VAL A 60 0.47 -50.91 31.82
C VAL A 60 0.23 -51.41 30.39
N ALA A 61 0.77 -52.60 30.11
CA ALA A 61 0.27 -53.44 29.05
C ALA A 61 -0.73 -54.41 29.70
N ARG A 62 -1.91 -54.55 29.08
CA ARG A 62 -3.04 -55.46 29.33
C ARG A 62 -4.30 -54.78 29.86
N ALA A 63 -5.16 -54.38 28.93
CA ALA A 63 -6.57 -54.76 28.91
C ALA A 63 -7.24 -54.13 27.66
N GLY A 64 -7.79 -54.99 26.79
CA GLY A 64 -8.75 -54.60 25.76
C GLY A 64 -8.19 -54.45 24.35
N GLU A 65 -7.99 -55.57 23.64
CA GLU A 65 -8.10 -55.58 22.17
C GLU A 65 -9.59 -55.44 21.80
N PRO A 66 -9.99 -54.45 20.98
CA PRO A 66 -11.18 -54.55 20.17
C PRO A 66 -10.85 -55.28 18.86
N PRO A 67 -11.83 -55.94 18.22
CA PRO A 67 -11.57 -56.82 17.08
C PRO A 67 -11.11 -56.04 15.86
N ALA A 68 -10.30 -56.70 15.03
CA ALA A 68 -9.88 -56.21 13.72
C ALA A 68 -11.11 -55.91 12.84
N GLY A 69 -11.35 -54.62 12.59
CA GLY A 69 -12.43 -54.12 11.75
C GLY A 69 -11.95 -53.02 10.80
N GLU A 70 -11.88 -53.40 9.52
CA GLU A 70 -11.77 -52.61 8.28
C GLU A 70 -10.73 -51.47 8.12
N PRO A 71 -10.05 -51.39 6.96
CA PRO A 71 -9.20 -50.24 6.63
C PRO A 71 -10.06 -48.98 6.54
N GLY A 72 -9.91 -48.10 7.54
CA GLY A 72 -10.59 -46.81 7.61
C GLY A 72 -10.41 -46.01 6.32
N ARG A 73 -11.50 -45.89 5.56
CA ARG A 73 -11.64 -44.94 4.46
C ARG A 73 -11.18 -43.56 4.94
N ALA A 74 -10.24 -42.95 4.23
CA ALA A 74 -9.94 -41.54 4.38
C ALA A 74 -11.25 -40.75 4.24
N VAL A 75 -11.76 -40.19 5.33
CA VAL A 75 -12.92 -39.29 5.29
C VAL A 75 -12.49 -38.06 4.48
N PRO A 76 -13.00 -37.87 3.25
CA PRO A 76 -12.70 -36.66 2.51
C PRO A 76 -13.40 -35.54 3.28
N ARG A 77 -12.67 -34.54 3.77
CA ARG A 77 -13.29 -33.31 4.29
C ARG A 77 -14.03 -32.64 3.13
N ALA A 78 -15.31 -32.98 2.96
CA ALA A 78 -16.24 -32.36 2.04
C ALA A 78 -16.46 -30.90 2.47
N ARG A 79 -15.53 -30.02 2.09
CA ARG A 79 -15.71 -28.57 2.20
C ARG A 79 -16.88 -28.19 1.29
N SER A 80 -18.00 -27.77 1.89
CA SER A 80 -19.24 -27.44 1.19
C SER A 80 -19.03 -26.45 0.03
N ALA A 81 -19.69 -26.69 -1.11
CA ALA A 81 -19.59 -25.90 -2.34
C ALA A 81 -19.73 -24.37 -2.14
N PRO A 82 -20.59 -23.84 -1.24
CA PRO A 82 -20.71 -22.40 -0.99
C PRO A 82 -19.42 -21.78 -0.44
N ARG A 83 -18.68 -22.51 0.41
CA ARG A 83 -17.40 -22.05 0.97
C ARG A 83 -16.27 -22.10 -0.05
N ARG A 84 -16.30 -23.06 -0.98
CA ARG A 84 -15.36 -23.12 -2.12
C ARG A 84 -15.59 -21.94 -3.06
N PHE A 85 -16.84 -21.68 -3.44
CA PHE A 85 -17.21 -20.55 -4.30
C PHE A 85 -16.85 -19.20 -3.67
N ALA A 86 -17.20 -18.96 -2.40
CA ALA A 86 -16.82 -17.73 -1.71
C ALA A 86 -15.28 -17.55 -1.58
N SER A 87 -14.53 -18.65 -1.42
CA SER A 87 -13.06 -18.60 -1.38
C SER A 87 -12.43 -18.38 -2.77
N ALA A 88 -13.05 -18.90 -3.83
CA ALA A 88 -12.62 -18.71 -5.21
C ALA A 88 -12.92 -17.27 -5.67
N LEU A 89 -14.13 -16.77 -5.40
CA LEU A 89 -14.54 -15.39 -5.67
C LEU A 89 -13.67 -14.38 -4.89
N GLY A 90 -13.34 -14.70 -3.64
CA GLY A 90 -12.42 -13.90 -2.83
C GLY A 90 -11.01 -13.81 -3.42
N ARG A 91 -10.44 -14.92 -3.92
CA ARG A 91 -9.13 -14.92 -4.59
C ARG A 91 -9.17 -14.20 -5.93
N ALA A 92 -10.18 -14.47 -6.76
CA ALA A 92 -10.38 -13.81 -8.04
C ALA A 92 -10.52 -12.28 -7.90
N SER A 93 -11.16 -11.79 -6.83
CA SER A 93 -11.31 -10.35 -6.61
C SER A 93 -9.97 -9.63 -6.39
N THR A 94 -8.98 -10.27 -5.77
CA THR A 94 -7.68 -9.66 -5.48
C THR A 94 -6.62 -10.00 -6.52
N GLU A 95 -6.65 -11.21 -7.08
CA GLU A 95 -5.67 -11.68 -8.07
C GLU A 95 -5.95 -11.11 -9.47
N LEU A 96 -7.21 -10.83 -9.79
CA LEU A 96 -7.62 -10.23 -11.07
C LEU A 96 -7.91 -8.73 -10.96
N LEU A 97 -7.43 -8.06 -9.90
CA LEU A 97 -7.65 -6.63 -9.70
C LEU A 97 -7.31 -5.78 -10.96
N PRO A 98 -6.20 -6.02 -11.69
CA PRO A 98 -5.93 -5.29 -12.94
C PRO A 98 -7.00 -5.48 -14.00
N VAL A 99 -7.54 -6.70 -14.13
CA VAL A 99 -8.61 -7.01 -15.08
C VAL A 99 -9.89 -6.26 -14.71
N TRP A 100 -10.28 -6.28 -13.43
CA TRP A 100 -11.47 -5.56 -12.96
C TRP A 100 -11.38 -4.05 -13.19
N ILE A 101 -10.22 -3.45 -12.94
CA ILE A 101 -9.99 -2.03 -13.19
C ILE A 101 -10.11 -1.69 -14.68
N LEU A 102 -9.49 -2.49 -15.56
CA LEU A 102 -9.58 -2.28 -17.00
C LEU A 102 -11.01 -2.42 -17.52
N VAL A 103 -11.72 -3.47 -17.08
CA VAL A 103 -13.13 -3.67 -17.44
C VAL A 103 -13.99 -2.49 -16.96
N ALA A 104 -13.82 -2.04 -15.72
CA ALA A 104 -14.57 -0.90 -15.20
C ALA A 104 -14.29 0.39 -15.97
N ALA A 105 -13.03 0.66 -16.33
CA ALA A 105 -12.66 1.83 -17.14
C ALA A 105 -13.30 1.76 -18.55
N LEU A 106 -13.24 0.61 -19.22
CA LEU A 106 -13.84 0.42 -20.55
C LEU A 106 -15.37 0.56 -20.52
N LEU A 107 -16.01 -0.04 -19.51
CA LEU A 107 -17.46 0.10 -19.30
C LEU A 107 -17.84 1.55 -18.99
N ALA A 108 -17.05 2.26 -18.19
CA ALA A 108 -17.28 3.67 -17.87
C ALA A 108 -17.11 4.60 -19.08
N LEU A 109 -16.19 4.30 -20.00
CA LEU A 109 -16.07 5.05 -21.27
C LEU A 109 -17.30 4.86 -22.16
N LYS A 110 -17.79 3.63 -22.28
CA LYS A 110 -18.93 3.31 -23.14
C LYS A 110 -20.28 3.72 -22.53
N TRP A 111 -20.42 3.54 -21.22
CA TRP A 111 -21.64 3.78 -20.45
C TRP A 111 -21.33 4.50 -19.13
N PRO A 112 -21.09 5.82 -19.14
CA PRO A 112 -20.68 6.58 -17.96
C PRO A 112 -21.65 6.45 -16.77
N TRP A 113 -22.95 6.35 -17.05
CA TRP A 113 -24.00 6.25 -16.03
C TRP A 113 -23.83 5.05 -15.08
N LEU A 114 -23.12 3.99 -15.50
CA LEU A 114 -22.81 2.82 -14.65
C LEU A 114 -21.97 3.17 -13.42
N PHE A 115 -21.17 4.24 -13.48
CA PHE A 115 -20.25 4.63 -12.41
C PHE A 115 -20.42 6.09 -11.95
N ALA A 116 -21.24 6.88 -12.64
CA ALA A 116 -21.52 8.28 -12.29
C ALA A 116 -22.08 8.43 -10.86
N TRP A 117 -22.85 7.45 -10.39
CA TRP A 117 -23.41 7.43 -9.03
C TRP A 117 -22.33 7.39 -7.93
N PHE A 118 -21.13 6.87 -8.23
CA PHE A 118 -20.02 6.80 -7.28
C PHE A 118 -19.13 8.06 -7.31
N GLY A 119 -19.60 9.16 -7.90
CA GLY A 119 -18.92 10.46 -7.86
C GLY A 119 -19.07 11.21 -6.53
N GLY A 120 -18.49 12.42 -6.47
CA GLY A 120 -18.74 13.41 -5.41
C GLY A 120 -18.53 12.89 -3.98
N GLY A 121 -19.61 12.91 -3.18
CA GLY A 121 -19.59 12.47 -1.78
C GLY A 121 -19.27 10.99 -1.61
N TYR A 122 -19.80 10.12 -2.48
CA TYR A 122 -19.54 8.67 -2.42
C TYR A 122 -18.08 8.34 -2.73
N TYR A 123 -17.49 9.00 -3.74
CA TYR A 123 -16.06 8.88 -4.03
C TYR A 123 -15.22 9.24 -2.80
N THR A 124 -15.57 10.35 -2.16
CA THR A 124 -14.86 10.87 -0.98
C THR A 124 -14.96 9.93 0.20
N ALA A 125 -16.17 9.44 0.50
CA ALA A 125 -16.43 8.49 1.58
C ALA A 125 -15.72 7.15 1.31
N GLY A 126 -15.75 6.67 0.06
CA GLY A 126 -15.03 5.49 -0.37
C GLY A 126 -13.53 5.63 -0.15
N LEU A 127 -12.95 6.79 -0.48
CA LEU A 127 -11.52 7.02 -0.29
C LEU A 127 -11.15 7.03 1.20
N GLY A 128 -11.95 7.69 2.03
CA GLY A 128 -11.79 7.66 3.48
C GLY A 128 -11.90 6.23 4.06
N ALA A 129 -12.87 5.45 3.58
CA ALA A 129 -13.03 4.04 3.96
C ALA A 129 -11.83 3.18 3.52
N MET A 130 -11.25 3.43 2.34
CA MET A 130 -10.06 2.75 1.87
C MET A 130 -8.85 3.07 2.76
N MET A 131 -8.64 4.35 3.11
CA MET A 131 -7.55 4.79 3.99
C MET A 131 -7.69 4.20 5.40
N LEU A 132 -8.92 4.21 5.95
CA LEU A 132 -9.24 3.57 7.22
C LEU A 132 -8.95 2.07 7.19
N SER A 133 -9.39 1.37 6.13
CA SER A 133 -9.19 -0.07 5.95
C SER A 133 -7.71 -0.43 5.96
N THR A 134 -6.86 0.31 5.25
CA THR A 134 -5.40 0.09 5.31
C THR A 134 -4.90 0.28 6.73
N ALA A 135 -5.22 1.40 7.38
CA ALA A 135 -4.72 1.72 8.72
C ALA A 135 -5.11 0.66 9.77
N LEU A 136 -6.32 0.10 9.65
CA LEU A 136 -6.79 -1.00 10.50
C LEU A 136 -5.98 -2.30 10.35
N THR A 137 -5.15 -2.44 9.33
CA THR A 137 -4.30 -3.62 9.11
C THR A 137 -2.84 -3.43 9.53
N LEU A 138 -2.45 -2.20 9.89
CA LEU A 138 -1.08 -1.85 10.27
C LEU A 138 -0.81 -2.17 11.75
N ARG A 139 0.35 -2.76 12.09
CA ARG A 139 0.77 -2.93 13.49
C ARG A 139 1.94 -2.02 13.80
N ALA A 140 1.88 -1.25 14.89
CA ALA A 140 2.96 -0.35 15.28
C ALA A 140 4.32 -1.07 15.49
N ALA A 141 4.29 -2.30 15.98
CA ALA A 141 5.50 -3.12 16.14
C ALA A 141 6.22 -3.38 14.80
N ASP A 142 5.46 -3.55 13.72
CA ASP A 142 6.03 -3.78 12.38
C ASP A 142 6.80 -2.53 11.88
N PHE A 143 6.47 -1.33 12.38
CA PHE A 143 7.18 -0.10 12.02
C PHE A 143 8.51 0.04 12.74
N ALA A 144 8.60 -0.36 14.02
CA ALA A 144 9.81 -0.20 14.81
C ALA A 144 10.98 -1.02 14.24
N ASP A 145 10.71 -2.28 13.88
CA ASP A 145 11.72 -3.17 13.30
C ASP A 145 12.18 -2.68 11.91
N VAL A 146 11.23 -2.26 11.07
CA VAL A 146 11.52 -1.70 9.73
C VAL A 146 12.28 -0.39 9.83
N TRP A 147 11.97 0.47 10.81
CA TRP A 147 12.68 1.74 11.00
C TRP A 147 14.15 1.51 11.38
N ARG A 148 14.42 0.57 12.29
CA ARG A 148 15.78 0.27 12.76
C ARG A 148 16.67 -0.20 11.62
N ASP A 149 16.16 -1.14 10.82
CA ASP A 149 16.97 -1.81 9.79
C ASP A 149 16.89 -1.11 8.42
N GLY A 150 15.83 -0.33 8.18
CA GLY A 150 15.46 0.23 6.88
C GLY A 150 15.55 1.76 6.76
N LYS A 151 16.08 2.49 7.75
CA LYS A 151 16.12 3.97 7.76
C LYS A 151 16.63 4.61 6.47
N ARG A 152 17.67 4.03 5.85
CA ARG A 152 18.24 4.52 4.58
C ARG A 152 17.26 4.36 3.42
N ALA A 153 16.60 3.21 3.35
CA ALA A 153 15.60 2.94 2.32
C ALA A 153 14.35 3.82 2.50
N ILE A 154 13.93 4.05 3.75
CA ILE A 154 12.83 4.97 4.07
C ILE A 154 13.16 6.40 3.62
N ALA A 155 14.32 6.91 4.01
CA ALA A 155 14.76 8.24 3.61
C ALA A 155 14.89 8.38 2.09
N ALA A 156 15.48 7.38 1.42
CA ALA A 156 15.62 7.36 -0.03
C ALA A 156 14.25 7.32 -0.74
N GLY A 157 13.32 6.49 -0.25
CA GLY A 157 11.96 6.41 -0.79
C GLY A 157 11.18 7.70 -0.60
N ALA A 158 11.26 8.31 0.58
CA ALA A 158 10.61 9.59 0.87
C ALA A 158 11.20 10.74 0.02
N ALA A 159 12.53 10.84 -0.07
CA ALA A 159 13.20 11.84 -0.87
C ALA A 159 12.88 11.69 -2.37
N MET A 160 12.93 10.48 -2.91
CA MET A 160 12.55 10.21 -4.30
C MET A 160 11.10 10.62 -4.55
N HIS A 161 10.18 10.24 -3.66
CA HIS A 161 8.76 10.51 -3.86
C HIS A 161 8.41 11.99 -3.78
N VAL A 162 8.95 12.69 -2.79
CA VAL A 162 8.62 14.10 -2.51
C VAL A 162 9.43 15.05 -3.38
N LEU A 163 10.72 14.78 -3.59
CA LEU A 163 11.64 15.71 -4.26
C LEU A 163 11.85 15.44 -5.74
N LEU A 164 11.76 14.19 -6.21
CA LEU A 164 12.11 13.84 -7.60
C LEU A 164 10.90 13.64 -8.51
N LYS A 165 9.80 13.05 -8.00
CA LYS A 165 8.61 12.80 -8.82
C LYS A 165 7.92 14.09 -9.31
N PRO A 166 7.71 15.13 -8.49
CA PRO A 166 7.07 16.35 -8.97
C PRO A 166 7.86 17.08 -10.08
N PRO A 167 9.20 17.24 -9.99
CA PRO A 167 10.00 17.75 -11.09
C PRO A 167 9.98 16.86 -12.35
N LEU A 168 9.96 15.53 -12.20
CA LEU A 168 9.81 14.61 -13.34
C LEU A 168 8.50 14.88 -14.08
N ALA A 169 7.38 14.96 -13.36
CA ALA A 169 6.07 15.26 -13.95
C ALA A 169 6.06 16.62 -14.65
N LEU A 170 6.66 17.63 -14.03
CA LEU A 170 6.77 18.97 -14.61
C LEU A 170 7.59 18.97 -15.91
N GLY A 171 8.73 18.27 -15.91
CA GLY A 171 9.60 18.13 -17.08
C GLY A 171 8.89 17.41 -18.23
N LEU A 172 8.22 16.30 -17.95
CA LEU A 172 7.43 15.54 -18.94
C LEU A 172 6.29 16.39 -19.49
N ALA A 173 5.54 17.10 -18.64
CA ALA A 173 4.43 17.94 -19.05
C ALA A 173 4.89 19.05 -20.00
N ARG A 174 6.02 19.70 -19.71
CA ARG A 174 6.57 20.75 -20.57
C ARG A 174 7.16 20.19 -21.87
N ALA A 175 7.92 19.11 -21.80
CA ALA A 175 8.53 18.48 -22.98
C ALA A 175 7.48 17.99 -23.99
N LEU A 176 6.32 17.56 -23.51
CA LEU A 176 5.21 17.08 -24.34
C LEU A 176 4.16 18.16 -24.63
N GLY A 177 4.42 19.42 -24.25
CA GLY A 177 3.54 20.55 -24.56
C GLY A 177 2.14 20.45 -23.97
N LEU A 178 1.99 19.90 -22.75
CA LEU A 178 0.68 19.79 -22.12
C LEU A 178 0.10 21.17 -21.78
N SER A 179 -1.23 21.28 -21.86
CA SER A 179 -1.94 22.50 -21.45
C SER A 179 -1.69 22.80 -19.96
N PRO A 180 -1.75 24.07 -19.53
CA PRO A 180 -1.52 24.44 -18.12
C PRO A 180 -2.39 23.64 -17.12
N PRO A 181 -3.69 23.39 -17.37
CA PRO A 181 -4.50 22.52 -16.52
C PRO A 181 -3.98 21.08 -16.43
N ALA A 182 -3.63 20.46 -17.56
CA ALA A 182 -3.15 19.09 -17.60
C ALA A 182 -1.77 18.94 -16.93
N LEU A 183 -0.90 19.93 -17.09
CA LEU A 183 0.38 20.02 -16.37
C LEU A 183 0.15 20.09 -14.85
N ALA A 184 -0.75 20.97 -14.39
CA ALA A 184 -1.12 21.08 -12.97
C ALA A 184 -1.60 19.74 -12.42
N GLY A 185 -2.46 19.07 -13.18
CA GLY A 185 -2.97 17.74 -12.89
C GLY A 185 -1.89 16.67 -12.78
N LEU A 186 -0.91 16.66 -13.71
CA LEU A 186 0.18 15.69 -13.71
C LEU A 186 1.15 15.93 -12.54
N VAL A 187 1.44 17.19 -12.21
CA VAL A 187 2.25 17.56 -11.03
C VAL A 187 1.52 17.17 -9.74
N LEU A 188 0.22 17.45 -9.63
CA LEU A 188 -0.60 17.04 -8.50
C LEU A 188 -0.60 15.51 -8.35
N LEU A 189 -0.75 14.78 -9.45
CA LEU A 189 -0.66 13.33 -9.47
C LEU A 189 0.71 12.87 -8.94
N ALA A 190 1.80 13.50 -9.35
CA ALA A 190 3.14 13.16 -8.87
C ALA A 190 3.34 13.47 -7.38
N ALA A 191 2.74 14.54 -6.89
CA ALA A 191 2.80 14.96 -5.49
C ALA A 191 1.85 14.17 -4.57
N ALA A 192 0.94 13.37 -5.12
CA ALA A 192 0.07 12.51 -4.33
C ALA A 192 0.89 11.41 -3.63
N PRO A 193 0.53 11.01 -2.39
CA PRO A 193 1.24 10.00 -1.61
C PRO A 193 1.19 8.61 -2.25
N GLY A 194 1.94 7.64 -1.72
CA GLY A 194 2.02 6.28 -2.24
C GLY A 194 0.66 5.55 -2.34
N ALA A 195 0.53 4.68 -3.35
CA ALA A 195 -0.68 3.89 -3.58
C ALA A 195 -0.80 2.73 -2.57
N GLN A 196 -2.03 2.37 -2.21
CA GLN A 196 -2.28 1.23 -1.31
C GLN A 196 -2.02 -0.12 -2.00
N SER A 197 -2.24 -0.19 -3.32
CA SER A 197 -2.00 -1.37 -4.15
C SER A 197 -0.51 -1.68 -4.37
N THR A 198 0.39 -0.74 -4.06
CA THR A 198 1.85 -0.91 -4.18
C THR A 198 2.35 -2.10 -3.37
N SER A 199 1.76 -2.38 -2.21
CA SER A 199 2.13 -3.53 -1.37
C SER A 199 1.95 -4.88 -2.08
N VAL A 200 0.91 -5.01 -2.91
CA VAL A 200 0.63 -6.21 -3.71
C VAL A 200 1.65 -6.35 -4.84
N ALA A 201 1.97 -5.26 -5.54
CA ALA A 201 3.00 -5.26 -6.57
C ALA A 201 4.39 -5.59 -5.99
N VAL A 202 4.74 -5.04 -4.82
CA VAL A 202 5.98 -5.35 -4.11
C VAL A 202 6.04 -6.83 -3.71
N LEU A 203 4.94 -7.38 -3.19
CA LEU A 203 4.84 -8.80 -2.87
C LEU A 203 5.08 -9.66 -4.11
N LEU A 204 4.43 -9.32 -5.23
CA LEU A 204 4.61 -10.02 -6.50
C LEU A 204 6.07 -9.96 -6.95
N ALA A 205 6.71 -8.79 -6.86
CA ALA A 205 8.11 -8.58 -7.21
C ALA A 205 9.12 -9.18 -6.21
N ARG A 206 8.66 -9.90 -5.18
CA ARG A 206 9.51 -10.45 -4.10
C ARG A 206 10.33 -9.38 -3.37
N GLY A 207 9.81 -8.17 -3.28
CA GLY A 207 10.43 -7.08 -2.53
C GLY A 207 10.04 -7.09 -1.05
N ASN A 208 10.63 -6.16 -0.29
CA ASN A 208 10.35 -6.01 1.14
C ASN A 208 8.99 -5.32 1.37
N VAL A 209 7.94 -6.12 1.56
CA VAL A 209 6.55 -5.63 1.75
C VAL A 209 6.41 -4.78 3.01
N ALA A 210 7.10 -5.12 4.10
CA ALA A 210 7.02 -4.35 5.34
C ALA A 210 7.59 -2.94 5.16
N LEU A 211 8.74 -2.84 4.46
CA LEU A 211 9.33 -1.55 4.08
C LEU A 211 8.40 -0.73 3.18
N SER A 212 7.78 -1.35 2.17
CA SER A 212 6.90 -0.60 1.26
C SER A 212 5.69 -0.02 1.99
N VAL A 213 5.05 -0.81 2.84
CA VAL A 213 3.92 -0.38 3.67
C VAL A 213 4.34 0.75 4.62
N CYS A 214 5.54 0.66 5.20
CA CYS A 214 6.09 1.72 6.05
C CYS A 214 6.25 3.04 5.30
N ILE A 215 6.91 3.02 4.14
CA ILE A 215 7.12 4.22 3.31
C ILE A 215 5.78 4.80 2.84
N VAL A 216 4.86 3.97 2.34
CA VAL A 216 3.52 4.43 1.91
C VAL A 216 2.78 5.09 3.06
N THR A 217 2.83 4.52 4.26
CA THR A 217 2.16 5.10 5.44
C THR A 217 2.74 6.46 5.79
N LEU A 218 4.06 6.60 5.84
CA LEU A 218 4.73 7.88 6.12
C LEU A 218 4.40 8.94 5.05
N LEU A 219 4.37 8.54 3.78
CA LEU A 219 3.96 9.42 2.68
C LEU A 219 2.50 9.87 2.83
N ASN A 220 1.59 8.97 3.21
CA ASN A 220 0.19 9.34 3.45
C ASN A 220 0.02 10.27 4.66
N LEU A 221 0.77 10.05 5.74
CA LEU A 221 0.74 10.91 6.93
C LEU A 221 1.27 12.32 6.63
N SER A 222 2.25 12.45 5.73
CA SER A 222 2.83 13.73 5.32
C SER A 222 2.09 14.41 4.15
N ALA A 223 1.16 13.70 3.49
CA ALA A 223 0.49 14.15 2.27
C ALA A 223 -0.24 15.50 2.42
N PHE A 224 -0.79 15.79 3.60
CA PHE A 224 -1.51 17.04 3.84
C PHE A 224 -0.61 18.28 3.69
N ALA A 225 0.70 18.13 3.90
CA ALA A 225 1.68 19.18 3.75
C ALA A 225 2.39 19.10 2.40
N THR A 226 2.87 17.91 2.01
CA THR A 226 3.69 17.74 0.81
C THR A 226 2.88 17.94 -0.47
N THR A 227 1.71 17.30 -0.60
CA THR A 227 0.93 17.38 -1.85
C THR A 227 0.54 18.82 -2.21
N PRO A 228 -0.03 19.64 -1.30
CA PRO A 228 -0.42 21.01 -1.62
C PRO A 228 0.78 21.92 -1.86
N LEU A 229 1.89 21.73 -1.14
CA LEU A 229 3.11 22.52 -1.30
C LEU A 229 3.70 22.35 -2.70
N PHE A 230 3.92 21.11 -3.14
CA PHE A 230 4.49 20.84 -4.46
C PHE A 230 3.52 21.19 -5.59
N THR A 231 2.21 20.96 -5.41
CA THR A 231 1.21 21.37 -6.40
C THR A 231 1.19 22.87 -6.57
N LYS A 232 1.23 23.65 -5.48
CA LYS A 232 1.29 25.13 -5.56
C LYS A 232 2.61 25.62 -6.16
N ALA A 233 3.74 25.01 -5.78
CA ALA A 233 5.05 25.43 -6.22
C ALA A 233 5.34 25.11 -7.70
N LEU A 234 4.89 23.96 -8.18
CA LEU A 234 5.28 23.42 -9.49
C LEU A 234 4.13 23.29 -10.48
N GLY A 235 2.87 23.30 -10.02
CA GLY A 235 1.70 22.96 -10.80
C GLY A 235 1.15 24.06 -11.70
N GLY A 236 1.77 25.24 -11.80
CA GLY A 236 1.26 26.24 -12.75
C GLY A 236 1.78 27.67 -12.64
N GLY A 237 2.53 28.03 -11.60
CA GLY A 237 2.86 29.45 -11.40
C GLY A 237 1.60 30.31 -11.29
N ALA A 238 1.65 31.57 -11.73
CA ALA A 238 0.55 32.53 -11.57
C ALA A 238 -0.78 32.18 -12.31
N THR A 239 -0.81 31.15 -13.17
CA THR A 239 -1.97 30.86 -14.03
C THR A 239 -2.96 29.84 -13.44
N VAL A 240 -2.59 29.10 -12.40
CA VAL A 240 -3.47 28.14 -11.72
C VAL A 240 -3.55 28.51 -10.24
N CYS A 241 -4.61 29.22 -9.85
CA CYS A 241 -4.83 29.64 -8.47
C CYS A 241 -5.26 28.47 -7.58
N VAL A 242 -4.28 27.75 -7.02
CA VAL A 242 -4.52 26.61 -6.12
C VAL A 242 -4.41 27.03 -4.65
N SER A 243 -5.48 26.84 -3.89
CA SER A 243 -5.46 27.04 -2.43
C SER A 243 -4.81 25.86 -1.73
N ALA A 244 -3.51 25.99 -1.41
CA ALA A 244 -2.79 24.97 -0.65
C ALA A 244 -3.50 24.63 0.67
N ALA A 245 -4.03 25.64 1.37
CA ALA A 245 -4.76 25.43 2.63
C ALA A 245 -6.06 24.63 2.43
N ALA A 246 -6.83 24.87 1.37
CA ALA A 246 -8.06 24.12 1.08
C ALA A 246 -7.76 22.66 0.71
N MET A 247 -6.71 22.43 -0.08
CA MET A 247 -6.23 21.09 -0.38
C MET A 247 -5.74 20.37 0.88
N SER A 248 -4.94 21.03 1.72
CA SER A 248 -4.48 20.49 3.00
C SER A 248 -5.66 20.06 3.87
N ARG A 249 -6.70 20.90 4.03
CA ARG A 249 -7.91 20.55 4.80
C ARG A 249 -8.60 19.31 4.25
N THR A 250 -8.74 19.21 2.93
CA THR A 250 -9.34 18.03 2.29
C THR A 250 -8.52 16.78 2.55
N THR A 251 -7.19 16.86 2.41
CA THR A 251 -6.29 15.72 2.68
C THR A 251 -6.32 15.33 4.15
N VAL A 252 -6.41 16.28 5.08
CA VAL A 252 -6.58 15.97 6.51
C VAL A 252 -7.87 15.18 6.74
N GLN A 253 -8.99 15.63 6.18
CA GLN A 253 -10.30 14.98 6.38
C GLN A 253 -10.40 13.60 5.72
N VAL A 254 -9.86 13.43 4.52
CA VAL A 254 -10.08 12.23 3.71
C VAL A 254 -8.97 11.19 3.88
N VAL A 255 -7.78 11.61 4.30
CA VAL A 255 -6.60 10.74 4.40
C VAL A 255 -6.12 10.65 5.84
N LEU A 256 -5.72 11.77 6.43
CA LEU A 256 -5.05 11.75 7.73
C LEU A 256 -6.00 11.29 8.84
N ALA A 257 -7.20 11.86 8.93
CA ALA A 257 -8.17 11.53 9.97
C ALA A 257 -8.58 10.03 9.92
N PRO A 258 -8.96 9.44 8.78
CA PRO A 258 -9.24 8.01 8.69
C PRO A 258 -8.04 7.13 9.05
N ILE A 259 -6.81 7.52 8.68
CA ILE A 259 -5.61 6.77 9.05
C ILE A 259 -5.38 6.81 10.56
N VAL A 260 -5.45 7.98 11.18
CA VAL A 260 -5.28 8.14 12.64
C VAL A 260 -6.34 7.34 13.38
N VAL A 261 -7.61 7.44 12.98
CA VAL A 261 -8.70 6.63 13.56
C VAL A 261 -8.43 5.15 13.39
N GLY A 262 -8.02 4.69 12.21
CA GLY A 262 -7.73 3.28 11.96
C GLY A 262 -6.57 2.74 12.80
N LEU A 263 -5.51 3.53 12.97
CA LEU A 263 -4.37 3.17 13.82
C LEU A 263 -4.78 3.09 15.30
N LEU A 264 -5.59 4.05 15.79
CA LEU A 264 -6.12 4.03 17.16
C LEU A 264 -7.01 2.80 17.40
N VAL A 265 -7.95 2.53 16.49
CA VAL A 265 -8.83 1.35 16.59
C VAL A 265 -8.04 0.05 16.51
N ASN A 266 -7.01 -0.03 15.65
CA ASN A 266 -6.14 -1.20 15.58
C ASN A 266 -5.41 -1.46 16.91
N ALA A 267 -4.89 -0.40 17.54
CA ALA A 267 -4.18 -0.47 18.81
C ALA A 267 -5.10 -0.90 19.96
N LEU A 268 -6.33 -0.39 19.99
CA LEU A 268 -7.29 -0.63 21.08
C LEU A 268 -8.08 -1.93 20.92
N PHE A 269 -8.34 -2.38 19.68
CA PHE A 269 -9.25 -3.51 19.39
C PHE A 269 -8.61 -4.58 18.49
N PRO A 270 -7.81 -5.51 19.04
CA PRO A 270 -7.16 -6.59 18.30
C PRO A 270 -8.10 -7.49 17.46
N ALA A 271 -9.36 -7.65 17.91
CA ALA A 271 -10.37 -8.41 17.19
C ALA A 271 -10.79 -7.70 15.88
N VAL A 272 -10.92 -6.38 15.90
CA VAL A 272 -11.22 -5.57 14.71
C VAL A 272 -10.08 -5.70 13.70
N ARG A 273 -8.83 -5.61 14.15
CA ARG A 273 -7.64 -5.84 13.31
C ARG A 273 -7.70 -7.18 12.58
N LYS A 274 -7.98 -8.28 13.29
CA LYS A 274 -8.05 -9.64 12.68
C LYS A 274 -9.13 -9.70 11.58
N ARG A 275 -10.27 -9.05 11.81
CA ARG A 275 -11.36 -8.99 10.83
C ARG A 275 -11.00 -8.08 9.64
N ALA A 276 -10.41 -6.91 9.91
CA ALA A 276 -9.93 -5.98 8.89
C ALA A 276 -8.86 -6.63 7.98
N ALA A 277 -7.92 -7.39 8.54
CA ALA A 277 -6.92 -8.12 7.77
C ALA A 277 -7.55 -9.19 6.84
N THR A 278 -8.72 -9.72 7.19
CA THR A 278 -9.42 -10.74 6.40
C THR A 278 -10.30 -10.13 5.30
N VAL A 279 -10.94 -8.99 5.58
CA VAL A 279 -11.95 -8.37 4.70
C VAL A 279 -11.38 -7.20 3.89
N GLY A 280 -10.39 -6.49 4.43
CA GLY A 280 -9.79 -5.30 3.86
C GLY A 280 -9.30 -5.45 2.42
N PRO A 281 -8.59 -6.53 2.04
CA PRO A 281 -8.17 -6.72 0.66
C PRO A 281 -9.33 -6.77 -0.35
N ARG A 282 -10.48 -7.34 0.04
CA ARG A 282 -11.67 -7.40 -0.84
C ARG A 282 -12.34 -6.05 -0.98
N VAL A 283 -12.52 -5.34 0.14
CA VAL A 283 -13.08 -3.98 0.15
C VAL A 283 -12.19 -3.04 -0.66
N GLY A 284 -10.87 -3.12 -0.47
CA GLY A 284 -9.89 -2.33 -1.22
C GLY A 284 -9.94 -2.61 -2.72
N SER A 285 -10.10 -3.88 -3.12
CA SER A 285 -10.26 -4.24 -4.54
C SER A 285 -11.52 -3.63 -5.15
N VAL A 286 -12.68 -3.80 -4.50
CA VAL A 286 -13.96 -3.24 -4.98
C VAL A 286 -13.89 -1.71 -5.08
N LEU A 287 -13.37 -1.04 -4.05
CA LEU A 287 -13.22 0.42 -4.07
C LEU A 287 -12.26 0.88 -5.18
N ALA A 288 -11.14 0.19 -5.39
CA ALA A 288 -10.21 0.50 -6.48
C ALA A 288 -10.87 0.39 -7.86
N THR A 289 -11.69 -0.64 -8.08
CA THR A 289 -12.49 -0.80 -9.31
C THR A 289 -13.51 0.34 -9.46
N LEU A 290 -14.20 0.72 -8.39
CA LEU A 290 -15.15 1.83 -8.39
C LEU A 290 -14.48 3.18 -8.64
N PHE A 291 -13.30 3.43 -8.08
CA PHE A 291 -12.54 4.66 -8.36
C PHE A 291 -12.11 4.75 -9.82
N ALA A 292 -11.67 3.63 -10.42
CA ALA A 292 -11.33 3.58 -11.84
C ALA A 292 -12.55 3.91 -12.71
N GLY A 293 -13.66 3.20 -12.49
CA GLY A 293 -14.88 3.43 -13.25
C GLY A 293 -15.44 4.85 -13.07
N SER A 294 -15.51 5.35 -11.84
CA SER A 294 -16.02 6.70 -11.55
C SER A 294 -15.11 7.81 -12.12
N GLY A 295 -13.80 7.68 -11.94
CA GLY A 295 -12.83 8.62 -12.50
C GLY A 295 -12.91 8.67 -14.02
N THR A 296 -12.99 7.51 -14.67
CA THR A 296 -13.17 7.41 -16.12
C THR A 296 -14.53 7.94 -16.59
N SER A 297 -15.62 7.64 -15.87
CA SER A 297 -16.96 8.14 -16.18
C SER A 297 -17.03 9.67 -16.15
N LEU A 298 -16.37 10.30 -15.19
CA LEU A 298 -16.35 11.76 -15.06
C LEU A 298 -15.61 12.45 -16.20
N ILE A 299 -14.56 11.82 -16.72
CA ILE A 299 -13.79 12.37 -17.84
C ILE A 299 -14.30 11.93 -19.21
N ALA A 300 -15.24 10.98 -19.28
CA ALA A 300 -15.77 10.44 -20.52
C ALA A 300 -16.30 11.52 -21.49
N PRO A 301 -17.04 12.57 -21.04
CA PRO A 301 -17.48 13.66 -21.93
C PRO A 301 -16.31 14.46 -22.50
N ALA A 302 -15.21 14.57 -21.76
CA ALA A 302 -13.99 15.24 -22.18
C ALA A 302 -12.97 14.28 -22.81
N PHE A 303 -13.33 13.00 -23.04
CA PHE A 303 -12.34 12.03 -23.51
C PHE A 303 -11.82 12.35 -24.91
N ALA A 304 -12.63 13.00 -25.75
CA ALA A 304 -12.22 13.50 -27.07
C ALA A 304 -11.12 14.56 -27.01
N THR A 305 -10.92 15.24 -25.86
CA THR A 305 -9.84 16.23 -25.67
C THR A 305 -8.56 15.59 -25.12
N VAL A 306 -8.58 14.29 -24.79
CA VAL A 306 -7.38 13.54 -24.37
C VAL A 306 -6.44 13.39 -25.56
N THR A 307 -5.30 14.07 -25.49
CA THR A 307 -4.29 14.00 -26.54
C THR A 307 -3.38 12.77 -26.38
N PRO A 308 -2.80 12.24 -27.46
CA PRO A 308 -1.75 11.22 -27.37
C PRO A 308 -0.58 11.66 -26.49
N ALA A 309 -0.22 12.95 -26.53
CA ALA A 309 0.81 13.54 -25.69
C ALA A 309 0.50 13.38 -24.19
N LEU A 310 -0.76 13.56 -23.78
CA LEU A 310 -1.17 13.35 -22.39
C LEU A 310 -1.07 11.87 -21.97
N LEU A 311 -1.49 10.94 -22.81
CA LEU A 311 -1.36 9.50 -22.55
C LEU A 311 0.11 9.09 -22.40
N VAL A 312 0.96 9.57 -23.31
CA VAL A 312 2.41 9.36 -23.26
C VAL A 312 2.99 9.98 -22.00
N ALA A 313 2.59 11.19 -21.61
CA ALA A 313 3.09 11.85 -20.41
C ALA A 313 2.78 11.06 -19.14
N VAL A 314 1.54 10.56 -18.99
CA VAL A 314 1.14 9.75 -17.83
C VAL A 314 1.89 8.41 -17.81
N GLY A 315 1.99 7.72 -18.96
CA GLY A 315 2.75 6.48 -19.07
C GLY A 315 4.24 6.65 -18.77
N ALA A 316 4.87 7.65 -19.37
CA ALA A 316 6.26 8.02 -19.15
C ALA A 316 6.52 8.46 -17.71
N PHE A 317 5.55 9.11 -17.07
CA PHE A 317 5.65 9.47 -15.66
C PHE A 317 5.73 8.22 -14.76
N HIS A 318 4.88 7.21 -14.98
CA HIS A 318 4.93 5.96 -14.21
C HIS A 318 6.23 5.18 -14.48
N ALA A 319 6.63 5.10 -15.74
CA ALA A 319 7.86 4.41 -16.13
C ALA A 319 9.12 5.11 -15.62
N GLY A 320 9.21 6.43 -15.82
CA GLY A 320 10.30 7.27 -15.35
C GLY A 320 10.36 7.31 -13.82
N GLY A 321 9.21 7.37 -13.14
CA GLY A 321 9.13 7.26 -11.70
C GLY A 321 9.71 5.94 -11.19
N SER A 322 9.35 4.82 -11.84
CA SER A 322 9.93 3.51 -11.51
C SER A 322 11.43 3.43 -11.75
N LEU A 323 11.91 4.01 -12.86
CA LEU A 323 13.33 4.07 -13.18
C LEU A 323 14.10 4.90 -12.15
N LEU A 324 13.57 6.07 -11.77
CA LEU A 324 14.15 6.91 -10.72
C LEU A 324 14.20 6.16 -9.39
N GLY A 325 13.12 5.48 -9.00
CA GLY A 325 13.08 4.66 -7.80
C GLY A 325 14.15 3.58 -7.79
N TRP A 326 14.29 2.85 -8.89
CA TRP A 326 15.34 1.85 -9.06
C TRP A 326 16.74 2.48 -8.96
N LEU A 327 17.00 3.54 -9.72
CA LEU A 327 18.29 4.23 -9.75
C LEU A 327 18.67 4.75 -8.37
N PHE A 328 17.74 5.39 -7.66
CA PHE A 328 17.97 5.91 -6.33
C PHE A 328 18.24 4.81 -5.31
N GLY A 329 17.55 3.67 -5.42
CA GLY A 329 17.86 2.48 -4.61
C GLY A 329 19.27 1.93 -4.87
N ARG A 330 19.73 1.96 -6.13
CA ARG A 330 21.10 1.57 -6.50
C ARG A 330 22.14 2.56 -5.98
N LEU A 331 21.92 3.86 -6.16
CA LEU A 331 22.81 4.93 -5.69
C LEU A 331 22.94 4.94 -4.15
N ALA A 332 21.83 4.72 -3.45
CA ALA A 332 21.80 4.57 -1.99
C ALA A 332 22.33 3.20 -1.50
N ARG A 333 22.78 2.33 -2.42
CA ARG A 333 23.34 0.99 -2.14
C ARG A 333 22.42 0.14 -1.27
N LEU A 334 21.11 0.20 -1.55
CA LEU A 334 20.12 -0.59 -0.82
C LEU A 334 20.21 -2.07 -1.21
N LYS A 335 19.63 -2.94 -0.38
CA LYS A 335 19.46 -4.35 -0.70
C LYS A 335 18.63 -4.51 -1.98
N PRO A 336 18.78 -5.60 -2.75
CA PRO A 336 17.98 -5.83 -3.95
C PRO A 336 16.47 -5.74 -3.69
N ASP A 337 15.99 -6.36 -2.62
CA ASP A 337 14.56 -6.39 -2.26
C ASP A 337 14.03 -4.99 -1.91
N ASP A 338 14.84 -4.15 -1.25
CA ASP A 338 14.50 -2.76 -0.91
C ASP A 338 14.60 -1.85 -2.16
N THR A 339 15.52 -2.12 -3.08
CA THR A 339 15.61 -1.41 -4.36
C THR A 339 14.36 -1.65 -5.22
N ARG A 340 13.83 -2.88 -5.22
CA ARG A 340 12.56 -3.21 -5.87
C ARG A 340 11.39 -2.45 -5.25
N VAL A 341 11.39 -2.29 -3.93
CA VAL A 341 10.39 -1.48 -3.23
C VAL A 341 10.39 -0.05 -3.76
N LEU A 342 11.56 0.59 -3.84
CA LEU A 342 11.67 1.95 -4.37
C LEU A 342 11.28 2.03 -5.85
N ALA A 343 11.65 1.05 -6.67
CA ALA A 343 11.27 1.02 -8.09
C ALA A 343 9.75 0.94 -8.28
N ILE A 344 9.03 0.18 -7.44
CA ILE A 344 7.57 0.08 -7.54
C ILE A 344 6.91 1.34 -6.97
N LEU A 345 7.36 1.84 -5.82
CA LEU A 345 6.90 3.11 -5.23
C LEU A 345 7.09 4.30 -6.17
N GLY A 346 8.20 4.32 -6.91
CA GLY A 346 8.50 5.37 -7.87
C GLY A 346 7.43 5.49 -8.94
N GLY A 347 6.94 4.36 -9.46
CA GLY A 347 5.89 4.33 -10.47
C GLY A 347 4.46 4.30 -9.92
N MET A 348 4.26 4.10 -8.61
CA MET A 348 2.92 3.93 -8.03
C MET A 348 2.59 4.93 -6.90
N GLN A 349 1.49 5.68 -7.07
CA GLN A 349 0.94 6.62 -6.09
C GLN A 349 -0.59 6.54 -5.99
N SER A 350 -1.20 7.27 -5.08
CA SER A 350 -2.65 7.31 -4.95
C SER A 350 -3.27 8.18 -6.04
N SER A 351 -3.46 7.61 -7.24
CA SER A 351 -4.14 8.27 -8.35
C SER A 351 -5.58 8.64 -7.99
N SER A 352 -6.24 7.83 -7.14
CA SER A 352 -7.59 8.12 -6.66
C SER A 352 -7.67 9.38 -5.78
N LEU A 353 -6.67 9.61 -4.93
CA LEU A 353 -6.56 10.84 -4.13
C LEU A 353 -6.19 12.03 -5.01
N ALA A 354 -5.25 11.86 -5.95
CA ALA A 354 -4.91 12.90 -6.92
C ALA A 354 -6.16 13.35 -7.69
N PHE A 355 -6.98 12.42 -8.15
CA PHE A 355 -8.24 12.70 -8.84
C PHE A 355 -9.23 13.46 -7.97
N LEU A 356 -9.42 13.05 -6.71
CA LEU A 356 -10.28 13.77 -5.77
C LEU A 356 -9.81 15.20 -5.50
N LEU A 357 -8.49 15.39 -5.32
CA LEU A 357 -7.94 16.71 -5.08
C LEU A 357 -8.05 17.59 -6.33
N ALA A 358 -7.80 17.02 -7.51
CA ALA A 358 -7.88 17.72 -8.77
C ALA A 358 -9.31 18.22 -9.04
N THR A 359 -10.29 17.33 -8.92
CA THR A 359 -11.71 17.66 -9.15
C THR A 359 -12.27 18.70 -8.17
N ARG A 360 -11.71 18.78 -6.96
CA ARG A 360 -12.18 19.72 -5.93
C ARG A 360 -11.47 21.07 -5.92
N HIS A 361 -10.18 21.11 -6.30
CA HIS A 361 -9.32 22.25 -6.02
C HIS A 361 -8.64 22.83 -7.26
N LEU A 362 -8.61 22.11 -8.38
CA LEU A 362 -8.19 22.70 -9.64
C LEU A 362 -9.40 23.36 -10.32
N PRO A 363 -9.21 24.56 -10.92
CA PRO A 363 -10.31 25.31 -11.52
C PRO A 363 -10.84 24.65 -12.79
N ASP A 364 -10.01 23.88 -13.48
CA ASP A 364 -10.33 23.24 -14.75
C ASP A 364 -10.33 21.72 -14.60
N MET A 365 -11.41 21.08 -15.07
CA MET A 365 -11.60 19.64 -15.03
C MET A 365 -10.50 18.88 -15.78
N MET A 366 -9.84 19.50 -16.77
CA MET A 366 -8.69 18.92 -17.45
C MET A 366 -7.53 18.59 -16.52
N GLY A 367 -7.41 19.27 -15.38
CA GLY A 367 -6.45 18.92 -14.33
C GLY A 367 -6.74 17.59 -13.62
N SER A 368 -7.97 17.07 -13.71
CA SER A 368 -8.30 15.76 -13.14
C SER A 368 -7.98 14.59 -14.08
N VAL A 369 -7.89 14.85 -15.38
CA VAL A 369 -7.72 13.83 -16.43
C VAL A 369 -6.43 13.01 -16.28
N PRO A 370 -5.25 13.60 -15.99
CA PRO A 370 -4.04 12.81 -15.74
C PRO A 370 -4.23 11.77 -14.63
N ALA A 371 -4.89 12.15 -13.54
CA ALA A 371 -5.13 11.26 -12.40
C ALA A 371 -6.15 10.16 -12.73
N ALA A 372 -7.22 10.48 -13.47
CA ALA A 372 -8.21 9.49 -13.93
C ALA A 372 -7.58 8.42 -14.84
N ILE A 373 -6.77 8.82 -15.83
CA ILE A 373 -6.02 7.90 -16.68
C ILE A 373 -5.06 7.06 -15.83
N SER A 374 -4.38 7.72 -14.89
CA SER A 374 -3.38 7.11 -14.01
C SER A 374 -3.93 5.97 -13.16
N VAL A 375 -5.20 6.00 -12.73
CA VAL A 375 -5.78 4.90 -11.91
C VAL A 375 -5.58 3.54 -12.58
N SER A 376 -5.83 3.47 -13.90
CA SER A 376 -5.69 2.24 -14.68
C SER A 376 -4.25 1.99 -15.12
N THR A 377 -3.58 3.01 -15.68
CA THR A 377 -2.22 2.84 -16.24
C THR A 377 -1.20 2.50 -15.17
N MET A 378 -1.30 3.11 -13.98
CA MET A 378 -0.40 2.83 -12.86
C MET A 378 -0.47 1.37 -12.43
N LEU A 379 -1.68 0.82 -12.27
CA LEU A 379 -1.83 -0.56 -11.81
C LEU A 379 -1.31 -1.53 -12.86
N LEU A 380 -1.62 -1.29 -14.13
CA LEU A 380 -1.10 -2.09 -15.24
C LEU A 380 0.43 -2.06 -15.24
N TRP A 381 1.03 -0.87 -15.17
CA TRP A 381 2.48 -0.69 -15.12
C TRP A 381 3.13 -1.38 -13.91
N GLY A 382 2.60 -1.15 -12.70
CA GLY A 382 3.18 -1.71 -11.48
C GLY A 382 3.15 -3.24 -11.45
N MET A 383 2.06 -3.83 -11.92
CA MET A 383 1.90 -5.28 -11.96
C MET A 383 2.74 -5.93 -13.06
N THR A 384 2.84 -5.31 -14.24
CA THR A 384 3.70 -5.82 -15.33
C THR A 384 5.18 -5.72 -14.94
N LEU A 385 5.60 -4.61 -14.32
CA LEU A 385 6.96 -4.44 -13.81
C LEU A 385 7.29 -5.49 -12.74
N ALA A 386 6.39 -5.72 -11.78
CA ALA A 386 6.56 -6.73 -10.74
C ALA A 386 6.66 -8.16 -11.32
N ALA A 387 5.83 -8.47 -12.31
CA ALA A 387 5.89 -9.74 -13.03
C ALA A 387 7.22 -9.89 -13.78
N ALA A 388 7.68 -8.84 -14.48
CA ALA A 388 8.94 -8.84 -15.21
C ALA A 388 10.14 -9.09 -14.28
N MET A 389 10.19 -8.41 -13.11
CA MET A 389 11.22 -8.64 -12.09
C MET A 389 11.25 -10.11 -11.64
N THR A 390 10.08 -10.70 -11.39
CA THR A 390 9.95 -12.09 -10.95
C THR A 390 10.34 -13.10 -12.02
N GLN A 391 10.00 -12.83 -13.28
CA GLN A 391 10.38 -13.67 -14.41
C GLN A 391 11.90 -13.63 -14.60
N ASN A 392 12.53 -12.47 -14.45
CA ASN A 392 13.98 -12.33 -14.55
C ASN A 392 14.71 -13.18 -13.49
N ASP A 393 14.22 -13.19 -12.24
CA ASP A 393 14.77 -14.05 -11.18
C ASP A 393 14.68 -15.54 -11.53
N ARG A 394 13.54 -15.96 -12.09
CA ARG A 394 13.33 -17.35 -12.50
C ARG A 394 14.28 -17.76 -13.62
N ARG A 395 14.54 -16.86 -14.58
CA ARG A 395 15.49 -17.09 -15.67
C ARG A 395 16.92 -17.20 -15.15
N ALA A 396 17.33 -16.30 -14.25
CA ALA A 396 18.66 -16.36 -13.63
C ALA A 396 18.87 -17.69 -12.87
N ALA A 397 17.90 -18.12 -12.06
CA ALA A 397 17.96 -19.38 -11.32
C ALA A 397 17.80 -20.66 -12.19
N GLY A 398 17.32 -20.51 -13.43
CA GLY A 398 17.25 -21.58 -14.42
C GLY A 398 18.55 -21.74 -15.21
N GLY A 399 19.21 -20.62 -15.54
CA GLY A 399 20.51 -20.60 -16.22
C GLY A 399 21.63 -21.23 -15.39
N GLU A 400 21.64 -21.02 -14.06
CA GLU A 400 22.62 -21.65 -13.16
C GLU A 400 22.49 -23.18 -13.09
N ARG A 401 21.33 -23.76 -13.45
CA ARG A 401 21.13 -25.22 -13.47
C ARG A 401 21.57 -25.91 -14.77
N HIS A 402 21.92 -25.14 -15.80
CA HIS A 402 22.32 -25.66 -17.12
C HIS A 402 23.79 -25.42 -17.44
N GLN A 403 24.60 -24.96 -16.49
CA GLN A 403 26.06 -24.99 -16.65
C GLN A 403 26.55 -26.44 -16.45
N PRO A 404 27.02 -27.14 -17.49
CA PRO A 404 27.72 -28.40 -17.29
C PRO A 404 28.92 -28.12 -16.38
N ALA A 405 29.09 -28.94 -15.34
CA ALA A 405 30.26 -28.88 -14.49
C ALA A 405 31.49 -28.93 -15.41
N ALA A 406 32.41 -27.96 -15.26
CA ALA A 406 33.67 -27.98 -15.97
C ALA A 406 34.33 -29.35 -15.70
N PRO A 407 34.86 -30.04 -16.73
CA PRO A 407 35.61 -31.26 -16.49
C PRO A 407 36.73 -30.91 -15.53
N VAL A 408 36.76 -31.61 -14.40
CA VAL A 408 37.89 -31.60 -13.49
C VAL A 408 39.03 -32.23 -14.29
N VAL A 409 39.92 -31.38 -14.80
CA VAL A 409 41.18 -31.79 -15.44
C VAL A 409 42.25 -31.91 -14.37
#